data_AF-A0A6I2YMS4-F1
#
_entry.id   AF-A0A6I2YMS4-F1
#
_cell.length_a   1.000
_cell.length_b   1.000
_cell.length_c   1.000
_cell.angle_alpha   90.00
_cell.angle_beta   90.00
_cell.angle_gamma   90.00
#
_symmetry.space_group_name_H-M   'P 1'
#
loop_
_entity.id
_entity.type
_entity.pdbx_description
1 polymer ?
#
loop_
_entity_poly.entity_id
_entity_poly.type
_entity_poly.pdbx_seq_one_letter_code
_entity_poly.pdbx_strand_id
1 'polypeptide(L)'
;MFDALSERLDRIASKLKSRGRLSDADVDEALQEIRVALLEADVELGVVRNFLDGVRTRISGQELSKAVSPGQQVVKAVHEELINVLGGDVLKISYSSQPPTVVLLAGLQGAGKTTTAAKLARWFKQQGRNPLLVAADLQRPAAVEQLRVLGDQIGVNVFSEASDPVSVARNGVEEARRLGRDVVILDTAGRLAIDEALMGEVREISNATTPDYTFLVIDAMTGQDAVATAKSFHDTLELDGVIVTKLDGDARGGAVLSVKEVVGRPIAFASTGEKIDDLDLFYPDRMADRILGMGDILSLIEQAERTMDADVVAKSTGRMLDGSFTLDDFVDQLGQVRKMGSIGGLMKLMPGMTKEMRQAADQVDDREIDRVEGIVRSMTTSERRDPSLIDGSRKRRIAMGSGRSTQDVNQLLKQFREMQKMMKSMGGGGAMPKGKLGMAKAMMGRGGPDLSSLDPSMMGKPAPGTGLPPELTGMGQASPAHGAPTSKSGQRNKKKKGGRVTPRKDR
;
A
#
# COMPACT_ATOMS: atom_id res chain seq x y z
N MET A 1 0.87 -6.96 8.93
CA MET A 1 -0.61 -7.11 8.82
C MET A 1 -1.01 -8.42 8.15
N PHE A 2 -0.64 -8.70 6.89
CA PHE A 2 -1.00 -9.96 6.19
C PHE A 2 0.15 -10.93 5.94
N ASP A 3 1.29 -10.68 6.57
CA ASP A 3 2.54 -11.40 6.34
C ASP A 3 2.41 -12.90 6.67
N ALA A 4 1.60 -13.26 7.67
CA ALA A 4 1.39 -14.66 8.04
C ALA A 4 0.68 -15.48 6.95
N LEU A 5 -0.31 -14.90 6.26
CA LEU A 5 -1.00 -15.57 5.15
C LEU A 5 -0.12 -15.62 3.91
N SER A 6 0.54 -14.51 3.57
CA SER A 6 1.48 -14.44 2.44
C SER A 6 2.63 -15.45 2.61
N GLU A 7 3.25 -15.54 3.79
CA GLU A 7 4.30 -16.53 4.07
C GLU A 7 3.82 -17.98 3.98
N ARG A 8 2.59 -18.26 4.42
CA ARG A 8 2.00 -19.61 4.30
C ARG A 8 1.71 -19.95 2.85
N LEU A 9 1.20 -19.01 2.07
CA LEU A 9 0.95 -19.20 0.64
C LEU A 9 2.25 -19.37 -0.15
N ASP A 10 3.31 -18.63 0.19
CA ASP A 10 4.65 -18.84 -0.39
C ASP A 10 5.18 -20.25 -0.10
N ARG A 11 4.99 -20.74 1.14
CA ARG A 11 5.35 -22.12 1.52
C ARG A 11 4.55 -23.15 0.71
N ILE A 12 3.24 -22.98 0.62
CA ILE A 12 2.35 -23.86 -0.18
C ILE A 12 2.78 -23.85 -1.65
N ALA A 13 2.97 -22.67 -2.24
CA ALA A 13 3.40 -22.51 -3.62
C ALA A 13 4.76 -23.19 -3.88
N SER A 14 5.71 -23.06 -2.95
CA SER A 14 7.02 -23.71 -3.05
C SER A 14 6.95 -25.24 -2.96
N LYS A 15 6.16 -25.80 -2.03
CA LYS A 15 5.93 -27.25 -1.87
C LYS A 15 5.26 -27.85 -3.10
N LEU A 16 4.28 -27.14 -3.67
CA LEU A 16 3.51 -27.61 -4.82
C LEU A 16 4.22 -27.39 -6.16
N LYS A 17 5.29 -26.58 -6.20
CA LYS A 17 6.07 -26.32 -7.42
C LYS A 17 6.72 -27.58 -7.99
N SER A 18 7.10 -28.54 -7.15
CA SER A 18 7.71 -29.81 -7.58
C SER A 18 6.68 -30.88 -7.96
N ARG A 19 5.38 -30.61 -7.77
CA ARG A 19 4.30 -31.56 -8.07
C ARG A 19 3.79 -31.31 -9.49
N GLY A 20 3.59 -32.38 -10.26
CA GLY A 20 3.08 -32.27 -11.63
C GLY A 20 1.57 -32.05 -11.73
N ARG A 21 0.80 -32.50 -10.73
CA ARG A 21 -0.66 -32.32 -10.63
C ARG A 21 -1.08 -32.22 -9.16
N LEU A 22 -2.12 -31.44 -8.89
CA LEU A 22 -2.78 -31.41 -7.58
C LEU A 22 -3.55 -32.71 -7.34
N SER A 23 -3.34 -33.31 -6.17
CA SER A 23 -4.22 -34.35 -5.62
C SER A 23 -5.16 -33.75 -4.56
N ASP A 24 -6.26 -34.43 -4.26
CA ASP A 24 -7.21 -33.96 -3.24
C ASP A 24 -6.55 -33.81 -1.86
N ALA A 25 -5.60 -34.70 -1.53
CA ALA A 25 -4.82 -34.61 -0.30
C ALA A 25 -3.94 -33.36 -0.24
N ASP A 26 -3.38 -32.93 -1.38
CA ASP A 26 -2.58 -31.69 -1.46
C ASP A 26 -3.46 -30.44 -1.30
N VAL A 27 -4.70 -30.48 -1.81
CA VAL A 27 -5.71 -29.43 -1.61
C VAL A 27 -6.07 -29.32 -0.13
N ASP A 28 -6.37 -30.44 0.52
CA ASP A 28 -6.76 -30.47 1.93
C ASP A 28 -5.62 -29.98 2.85
N GLU A 29 -4.36 -30.34 2.57
CA GLU A 29 -3.19 -29.81 3.31
C GLU A 29 -3.09 -28.28 3.15
N ALA A 30 -3.19 -27.77 1.91
CA ALA A 30 -3.11 -26.34 1.64
C ALA A 30 -4.25 -25.56 2.32
N LEU A 31 -5.49 -26.05 2.23
CA LEU A 31 -6.65 -25.44 2.88
C LEU A 31 -6.51 -25.42 4.41
N GLN A 32 -5.93 -26.46 5.01
CA GLN A 32 -5.69 -26.50 6.44
C GLN A 32 -4.63 -25.47 6.88
N GLU A 33 -3.56 -25.29 6.11
CA GLU A 33 -2.57 -24.25 6.37
C GLU A 33 -3.19 -22.84 6.26
N ILE A 34 -4.03 -22.61 5.24
CA ILE A 34 -4.76 -21.36 5.04
C ILE A 34 -5.75 -21.11 6.19
N ARG A 35 -6.48 -22.14 6.63
CA ARG A 35 -7.40 -22.06 7.78
C ARG A 35 -6.71 -21.54 9.02
N VAL A 36 -5.54 -22.09 9.35
CA VAL A 36 -4.77 -21.67 10.52
C VAL A 36 -4.33 -20.22 10.37
N ALA A 37 -3.90 -19.81 9.18
CA ALA A 37 -3.53 -18.43 8.88
C ALA A 37 -4.67 -17.43 9.14
N LEU A 38 -5.87 -17.74 8.64
CA LEU A 38 -7.03 -16.87 8.77
C LEU A 38 -7.51 -16.77 10.22
N LEU A 39 -7.46 -17.88 10.97
CA LEU A 39 -7.80 -17.87 12.39
C LEU A 39 -6.74 -17.13 13.23
N GLU A 40 -5.45 -17.27 12.92
CA GLU A 40 -4.38 -16.46 13.53
C GLU A 40 -4.58 -14.96 13.25
N ALA A 41 -5.16 -14.64 12.09
CA ALA A 41 -5.54 -13.29 11.69
C ALA A 41 -6.86 -12.79 12.30
N ASP A 42 -7.44 -13.54 13.25
CA ASP A 42 -8.69 -13.22 13.95
C ASP A 42 -9.91 -13.05 13.02
N VAL A 43 -9.93 -13.78 11.91
CA VAL A 43 -11.10 -13.90 11.02
C VAL A 43 -12.17 -14.75 11.73
N GLU A 44 -13.44 -14.36 11.59
CA GLU A 44 -14.58 -15.09 12.15
C GLU A 44 -14.67 -16.52 11.56
N LEU A 45 -15.01 -17.50 12.41
CA LEU A 45 -14.94 -18.92 12.07
C LEU A 45 -15.88 -19.34 10.94
N GLY A 46 -17.10 -18.82 10.89
CA GLY A 46 -18.04 -19.00 9.79
C GLY A 46 -17.49 -18.47 8.48
N VAL A 47 -16.91 -17.27 8.48
CA VAL A 47 -16.27 -16.65 7.32
C VAL A 47 -15.09 -17.49 6.83
N VAL A 48 -14.25 -18.01 7.74
CA VAL A 48 -13.16 -18.93 7.38
C VAL A 48 -13.70 -20.19 6.70
N ARG A 49 -14.79 -20.78 7.20
CA ARG A 49 -15.39 -21.97 6.58
C ARG A 49 -15.90 -21.68 5.18
N ASN A 50 -16.71 -20.63 5.01
CA ASN A 50 -17.26 -20.22 3.72
C ASN A 50 -16.14 -19.94 2.71
N PHE A 51 -15.10 -19.22 3.13
CA PHE A 51 -13.94 -18.92 2.31
C PHE A 51 -13.23 -20.21 1.82
N LEU A 52 -12.95 -21.15 2.72
CA LEU A 52 -12.26 -22.40 2.36
C LEU A 52 -13.10 -23.26 1.41
N ASP A 53 -14.42 -23.29 1.60
CA ASP A 53 -15.35 -24.01 0.72
C ASP A 53 -15.41 -23.37 -0.67
N GLY A 54 -15.37 -22.04 -0.75
CA GLY A 54 -15.25 -21.28 -2.00
C GLY A 54 -13.94 -21.57 -2.74
N VAL A 55 -12.81 -21.54 -2.03
CA VAL A 55 -11.50 -21.92 -2.59
C VAL A 55 -11.51 -23.37 -3.09
N ARG A 56 -12.06 -24.32 -2.32
CA ARG A 56 -12.15 -25.73 -2.72
C ARG A 56 -12.94 -25.90 -4.01
N THR A 57 -14.10 -25.24 -4.09
CA THR A 57 -14.96 -25.27 -5.28
C THR A 57 -14.24 -24.73 -6.51
N ARG A 58 -13.47 -23.65 -6.38
CA ARG A 58 -12.67 -23.08 -7.49
C ARG A 58 -11.57 -24.01 -7.97
N ILE A 59 -10.84 -24.63 -7.05
CA ILE A 59 -9.76 -25.56 -7.38
C ILE A 59 -10.32 -26.78 -8.14
N SER A 60 -11.47 -27.29 -7.71
CA SER A 60 -12.13 -28.44 -8.34
C SER A 60 -12.86 -28.11 -9.66
N GLY A 61 -13.34 -26.87 -9.80
CA GLY A 61 -14.17 -26.42 -10.93
C GLY A 61 -13.40 -25.76 -12.09
N GLN A 62 -12.18 -25.29 -11.87
CA GLN A 62 -11.33 -24.83 -12.97
C GLN A 62 -10.82 -26.04 -13.77
N GLU A 63 -11.12 -26.10 -15.07
CA GLU A 63 -10.36 -26.98 -15.96
C GLU A 63 -8.88 -26.65 -15.77
N LEU A 64 -8.13 -27.62 -15.22
CA LEU A 64 -6.71 -27.52 -14.95
C LEU A 64 -5.99 -27.05 -16.22
N SER A 65 -5.78 -25.75 -16.36
CA SER A 65 -5.03 -25.21 -17.49
C SER A 65 -3.62 -25.77 -17.38
N LYS A 66 -3.23 -26.58 -18.36
CA LYS A 66 -1.92 -27.25 -18.42
C LYS A 66 -0.73 -26.26 -18.42
N ALA A 67 -0.99 -24.96 -18.58
CA ALA A 67 0.00 -23.90 -18.62
C ALA A 67 0.40 -23.32 -17.24
N VAL A 68 -0.37 -23.59 -16.17
CA VAL A 68 -0.16 -22.97 -14.85
C VAL A 68 0.24 -24.03 -13.83
N SER A 69 1.30 -23.76 -13.06
CA SER A 69 1.77 -24.71 -12.04
C SER A 69 0.73 -24.92 -10.92
N PRO A 70 0.67 -26.11 -10.29
CA PRO A 70 -0.27 -26.38 -9.20
C PRO A 70 -0.26 -25.34 -8.07
N GLY A 71 0.92 -24.88 -7.64
CA GLY A 71 1.03 -23.84 -6.62
C GLY A 71 0.39 -22.51 -7.04
N GLN A 72 0.57 -22.11 -8.30
CA GLN A 72 -0.05 -20.88 -8.84
C GLN A 72 -1.57 -21.00 -8.95
N GLN A 73 -2.10 -22.20 -9.21
CA GLN A 73 -3.56 -22.42 -9.25
C GLN A 73 -4.19 -22.22 -7.87
N VAL A 74 -3.55 -22.72 -6.80
CA VAL A 74 -4.01 -22.48 -5.42
C VAL A 74 -3.97 -20.99 -5.08
N VAL A 75 -2.86 -20.31 -5.36
CA VAL A 75 -2.74 -18.85 -5.12
C VAL A 75 -3.82 -18.08 -5.87
N LYS A 76 -4.07 -18.42 -7.14
CA LYS A 76 -5.12 -17.80 -7.95
C LYS A 76 -6.52 -18.04 -7.36
N ALA A 77 -6.83 -19.26 -6.95
CA ALA A 77 -8.13 -19.57 -6.35
C ALA A 77 -8.34 -18.82 -5.03
N VAL A 78 -7.30 -18.72 -4.20
CA VAL A 78 -7.31 -17.93 -2.96
C VAL A 78 -7.49 -16.45 -3.25
N HIS A 79 -6.79 -15.91 -4.24
CA HIS A 79 -6.91 -14.51 -4.67
C HIS A 79 -8.33 -14.16 -5.12
N GLU A 80 -8.89 -14.94 -6.03
CA GLU A 80 -10.24 -14.73 -6.52
C GLU A 80 -11.27 -14.81 -5.39
N GLU A 81 -11.10 -15.76 -4.46
CA GLU A 81 -12.01 -15.88 -3.33
C GLU A 81 -11.87 -14.71 -2.33
N LEU A 82 -10.65 -14.19 -2.12
CA LEU A 82 -10.43 -13.00 -1.31
C LEU A 82 -11.16 -11.79 -1.90
N ILE A 83 -11.09 -11.60 -3.22
CA ILE A 83 -11.81 -10.51 -3.90
C ILE A 83 -13.32 -10.63 -3.67
N ASN A 84 -13.88 -11.84 -3.78
CA ASN A 84 -15.30 -12.06 -3.58
C ASN A 84 -15.75 -11.80 -2.14
N VAL A 85 -15.02 -12.32 -1.15
CA VAL A 85 -15.34 -12.09 0.27
C VAL A 85 -15.18 -10.61 0.66
N LEU A 86 -14.25 -9.88 0.04
CA LEU A 86 -14.08 -8.45 0.26
C LEU A 86 -15.14 -7.58 -0.45
N GLY A 87 -16.05 -8.18 -1.20
CA GLY A 87 -17.24 -7.53 -1.75
C GLY A 87 -17.27 -7.36 -3.26
N GLY A 88 -16.26 -7.86 -3.98
CA GLY A 88 -16.20 -7.86 -5.44
C GLY A 88 -16.01 -6.48 -6.05
N ASP A 89 -17.08 -5.69 -6.11
CA ASP A 89 -17.13 -4.39 -6.78
C ASP A 89 -16.93 -3.20 -5.83
N VAL A 90 -16.32 -2.15 -6.37
CA VAL A 90 -16.09 -0.87 -5.69
C VAL A 90 -17.41 -0.11 -5.55
N LEU A 91 -17.71 0.36 -4.33
CA LEU A 91 -18.87 1.24 -4.11
C LEU A 91 -18.66 2.57 -4.83
N LYS A 92 -19.57 2.88 -5.78
CA LYS A 92 -19.61 4.19 -6.43
C LYS A 92 -20.55 5.12 -5.66
N ILE A 93 -20.02 6.23 -5.16
CA ILE A 93 -20.84 7.25 -4.51
C ILE A 93 -21.67 7.99 -5.56
N SER A 94 -22.99 7.88 -5.44
CA SER A 94 -23.97 8.69 -6.17
C SER A 94 -24.39 9.89 -5.33
N TYR A 95 -24.72 10.99 -5.98
CA TYR A 95 -25.16 12.21 -5.30
C TYR A 95 -26.67 12.36 -5.46
N SER A 96 -27.33 12.86 -4.42
CA SER A 96 -28.77 13.12 -4.45
C SER A 96 -29.10 14.12 -5.57
N SER A 97 -30.23 13.89 -6.24
CA SER A 97 -30.77 14.80 -7.24
C SER A 97 -31.26 16.11 -6.63
N GLN A 98 -31.57 16.10 -5.32
CA GLN A 98 -31.94 17.27 -4.53
C GLN A 98 -30.91 17.46 -3.41
N PRO A 99 -29.94 18.37 -3.60
CA PRO A 99 -28.91 18.63 -2.59
C PRO A 99 -29.50 19.10 -1.24
N PRO A 100 -28.82 18.81 -0.10
CA PRO A 100 -27.54 18.11 -0.02
C PRO A 100 -27.68 16.58 -0.04
N THR A 101 -26.61 15.89 -0.44
CA THR A 101 -26.42 14.46 -0.13
C THR A 101 -26.03 14.34 1.35
N VAL A 102 -26.82 13.63 2.15
CA VAL A 102 -26.63 13.49 3.60
C VAL A 102 -25.93 12.18 3.91
N VAL A 103 -24.79 12.26 4.61
CA VAL A 103 -23.98 11.12 5.03
C VAL A 103 -23.96 11.04 6.55
N LEU A 104 -24.45 9.94 7.10
CA LEU A 104 -24.45 9.65 8.53
C LEU A 104 -23.29 8.72 8.88
N LEU A 105 -22.42 9.14 9.81
CA LEU A 105 -21.36 8.29 10.35
C LEU A 105 -21.78 7.71 11.71
N ALA A 106 -21.84 6.38 11.78
CA ALA A 106 -22.12 5.62 12.99
C ALA A 106 -20.94 4.71 13.36
N GLY A 107 -20.92 4.19 14.59
CA GLY A 107 -19.94 3.18 15.01
C GLY A 107 -19.37 3.37 16.42
N LEU A 108 -18.49 2.44 16.81
CA LEU A 108 -17.98 2.34 18.18
C LEU A 108 -17.18 3.57 18.61
N GLN A 109 -17.09 3.75 19.92
CA GLN A 109 -16.16 4.71 20.51
C GLN A 109 -14.71 4.35 20.13
N GLY A 110 -13.92 5.34 19.74
CA GLY A 110 -12.51 5.13 19.37
C GLY A 110 -12.27 4.55 17.97
N ALA A 111 -13.32 4.24 17.20
CA ALA A 111 -13.20 3.74 15.82
C ALA A 111 -12.76 4.82 14.80
N GLY A 112 -12.57 6.07 15.23
CA GLY A 112 -12.06 7.14 14.36
C GLY A 112 -13.12 8.00 13.64
N LYS A 113 -14.42 7.93 14.00
CA LYS A 113 -15.52 8.68 13.35
C LYS A 113 -15.24 10.15 13.07
N THR A 114 -14.86 10.94 14.08
CA THR A 114 -14.57 12.38 13.91
C THR A 114 -13.44 12.64 12.92
N THR A 115 -12.38 11.81 12.96
CA THR A 115 -11.27 11.91 12.00
C THR A 115 -11.74 11.49 10.60
N THR A 116 -12.52 10.41 10.50
CA THR A 116 -13.14 9.95 9.25
C THR A 116 -14.07 10.99 8.65
N ALA A 117 -14.83 11.73 9.45
CA ALA A 117 -15.69 12.82 9.00
C ALA A 117 -14.89 13.89 8.27
N ALA A 118 -13.79 14.36 8.86
CA ALA A 118 -12.91 15.35 8.25
C ALA A 118 -12.23 14.81 6.98
N LYS A 119 -11.71 13.58 7.02
CA LYS A 119 -11.10 12.91 5.86
C LYS A 119 -12.10 12.77 4.70
N LEU A 120 -13.33 12.36 5.01
CA LEU A 120 -14.40 12.19 4.04
C LEU A 120 -14.84 13.53 3.44
N ALA A 121 -14.94 14.59 4.26
CA ALA A 121 -15.20 15.93 3.77
C ALA A 121 -14.11 16.40 2.79
N ARG A 122 -12.84 16.18 3.12
CA ARG A 122 -11.74 16.48 2.20
C ARG A 122 -11.84 15.67 0.91
N TRP A 123 -12.14 14.38 1.00
CA TRP A 123 -12.31 13.52 -0.17
C TRP A 123 -13.41 14.06 -1.10
N PHE A 124 -14.58 14.40 -0.56
CA PHE A 124 -15.65 15.03 -1.35
C PHE A 124 -15.22 16.36 -1.97
N LYS A 125 -14.49 17.19 -1.23
CA LYS A 125 -13.93 18.46 -1.73
C LYS A 125 -12.97 18.26 -2.91
N GLN A 126 -12.16 17.20 -2.89
CA GLN A 126 -11.29 16.83 -4.02
C GLN A 126 -12.07 16.37 -5.24
N GLN A 127 -13.27 15.81 -5.05
CA GLN A 127 -14.20 15.50 -6.15
C GLN A 127 -14.96 16.72 -6.68
N GLY A 128 -14.59 17.94 -6.23
CA GLY A 128 -15.23 19.20 -6.65
C GLY A 128 -16.55 19.50 -5.92
N ARG A 129 -16.81 18.85 -4.78
CA ARG A 129 -18.00 19.10 -3.94
C ARG A 129 -17.74 20.14 -2.86
N ASN A 130 -18.83 20.66 -2.29
CA ASN A 130 -18.86 21.70 -1.26
C ASN A 130 -19.49 21.15 0.04
N PRO A 131 -18.75 20.35 0.81
CA PRO A 131 -19.28 19.69 2.01
C PRO A 131 -19.50 20.67 3.18
N LEU A 132 -20.40 20.29 4.07
CA LEU A 132 -20.57 20.83 5.43
C LEU A 132 -20.40 19.69 6.44
N LEU A 133 -19.63 19.93 7.50
CA LEU A 133 -19.52 19.03 8.63
C LEU A 133 -20.55 19.43 9.70
N VAL A 134 -21.20 18.45 10.32
CA VAL A 134 -22.12 18.67 11.44
C VAL A 134 -21.64 17.89 12.64
N ALA A 135 -21.31 18.59 13.73
CA ALA A 135 -20.84 17.97 14.97
C ALA A 135 -22.03 17.63 15.86
N ALA A 136 -22.52 16.38 15.77
CA ALA A 136 -23.60 15.85 16.59
C ALA A 136 -23.10 15.01 17.79
N ASP A 137 -21.79 14.79 17.93
CA ASP A 137 -21.18 14.26 19.16
C ASP A 137 -21.08 15.36 20.24
N LEU A 138 -22.18 15.57 20.96
CA LEU A 138 -22.25 16.54 22.05
C LEU A 138 -21.91 15.95 23.42
N GLN A 139 -21.80 14.62 23.51
CA GLN A 139 -21.56 13.91 24.77
C GLN A 139 -20.07 13.84 25.09
N ARG A 140 -19.21 13.72 24.07
CA ARG A 140 -17.77 13.61 24.27
C ARG A 140 -17.14 15.01 24.49
N PRO A 141 -16.36 15.19 25.55
CA PRO A 141 -15.66 16.45 25.80
C PRO A 141 -14.79 16.88 24.62
N ALA A 142 -14.92 18.14 24.21
CA ALA A 142 -14.18 18.76 23.11
C ALA A 142 -14.33 18.08 21.73
N ALA A 143 -15.32 17.21 21.51
CA ALA A 143 -15.53 16.59 20.20
C ALA A 143 -15.89 17.63 19.11
N VAL A 144 -16.75 18.60 19.45
CA VAL A 144 -17.10 19.72 18.56
C VAL A 144 -15.85 20.54 18.19
N GLU A 145 -15.02 20.90 19.18
CA GLU A 145 -13.78 21.65 18.95
C GLU A 145 -12.75 20.83 18.16
N GLN A 146 -12.65 19.53 18.42
CA GLN A 146 -11.81 18.62 17.64
C GLN A 146 -12.24 18.64 16.16
N LEU A 147 -13.54 18.54 15.88
CA LEU A 147 -14.03 18.55 14.51
C LEU A 147 -13.81 19.93 13.85
N ARG A 148 -13.99 21.04 14.59
CA ARG A 148 -13.69 22.40 14.11
C ARG A 148 -12.24 22.56 13.69
N VAL A 149 -11.29 22.14 14.54
CA VAL A 149 -9.86 22.18 14.21
C VAL A 149 -9.56 21.38 12.94
N LEU A 150 -10.14 20.19 12.80
CA LEU A 150 -9.96 19.37 11.60
C LEU A 150 -10.60 20.01 10.35
N GLY A 151 -11.79 20.61 10.51
CA GLY A 151 -12.51 21.34 9.46
C GLY A 151 -11.72 22.55 8.97
N ASP A 152 -11.15 23.34 9.88
CA ASP A 152 -10.33 24.50 9.56
C ASP A 152 -9.07 24.11 8.76
N GLN A 153 -8.43 22.99 9.12
CA GLN A 153 -7.25 22.47 8.41
C GLN A 153 -7.55 22.15 6.93
N ILE A 154 -8.78 21.76 6.61
CA ILE A 154 -9.22 21.43 5.24
C ILE A 154 -10.05 22.53 4.60
N GLY A 155 -10.30 23.64 5.31
CA GLY A 155 -11.19 24.72 4.87
C GLY A 155 -12.60 24.23 4.59
N VAL A 156 -13.19 23.47 5.53
CA VAL A 156 -14.59 23.01 5.52
C VAL A 156 -15.25 23.48 6.81
N ASN A 157 -16.40 24.15 6.69
CA ASN A 157 -17.12 24.68 7.84
C ASN A 157 -17.75 23.56 8.67
N VAL A 158 -17.77 23.75 9.99
CA VAL A 158 -18.42 22.85 10.94
C VAL A 158 -19.61 23.55 11.59
N PHE A 159 -20.80 22.98 11.43
CA PHE A 159 -22.02 23.39 12.12
C PHE A 159 -22.16 22.64 13.44
N SER A 160 -22.52 23.37 14.50
CA SER A 160 -22.89 22.82 15.80
C SER A 160 -23.60 23.90 16.62
N GLU A 161 -24.47 23.49 17.52
CA GLU A 161 -25.23 24.37 18.42
C GLU A 161 -25.41 23.71 19.79
N ALA A 162 -25.70 24.51 20.82
CA ALA A 162 -25.93 24.02 22.18
C ALA A 162 -27.37 23.50 22.34
N SER A 163 -27.66 22.35 21.73
CA SER A 163 -28.97 21.69 21.73
C SER A 163 -28.83 20.18 21.95
N ASP A 164 -29.86 19.38 21.67
CA ASP A 164 -29.78 17.92 21.61
C ASP A 164 -29.23 17.43 20.25
N PRO A 165 -28.58 16.24 20.18
CA PRO A 165 -27.96 15.74 18.95
C PRO A 165 -28.91 15.62 17.74
N VAL A 166 -30.19 15.33 17.95
CA VAL A 166 -31.19 15.19 16.88
C VAL A 166 -31.50 16.55 16.27
N SER A 167 -31.70 17.56 17.13
CA SER A 167 -31.89 18.95 16.70
C SER A 167 -30.68 19.47 15.94
N VAL A 168 -29.46 19.23 16.45
CA VAL A 168 -28.21 19.67 15.77
C VAL A 168 -28.08 19.03 14.39
N ALA A 169 -28.35 17.73 14.27
CA ALA A 169 -28.28 17.04 12.98
C ALA A 169 -29.29 17.60 11.98
N ARG A 170 -30.55 17.78 12.40
CA ARG A 170 -31.62 18.35 11.56
C ARG A 170 -31.30 19.77 11.12
N ASN A 171 -30.95 20.63 12.07
CA ASN A 171 -30.63 22.04 11.80
C ASN A 171 -29.37 22.18 10.95
N GLY A 172 -28.40 21.27 11.09
CA GLY A 172 -27.22 21.21 10.24
C GLY A 172 -27.53 20.89 8.78
N VAL A 173 -28.50 20.00 8.51
CA VAL A 173 -28.98 19.72 7.15
C VAL A 173 -29.71 20.94 6.56
N GLU A 174 -30.55 21.62 7.35
CA GLU A 174 -31.21 22.86 6.89
C GLU A 174 -30.22 23.99 6.63
N GLU A 175 -29.20 24.14 7.48
CA GLU A 175 -28.14 25.12 7.30
C GLU A 175 -27.34 24.85 6.02
N ALA A 176 -27.06 23.57 5.72
CA ALA A 176 -26.43 23.19 4.46
C ALA A 176 -27.25 23.60 3.24
N ARG A 177 -28.58 23.38 3.27
CA ARG A 177 -29.49 23.86 2.23
C ARG A 177 -29.45 25.37 2.09
N ARG A 178 -29.52 26.10 3.21
CA ARG A 178 -29.48 27.57 3.25
C ARG A 178 -28.17 28.13 2.67
N LEU A 179 -27.05 27.46 2.92
CA LEU A 179 -25.72 27.85 2.45
C LEU A 179 -25.39 27.31 1.05
N GLY A 180 -26.27 26.54 0.42
CA GLY A 180 -26.03 25.94 -0.91
C GLY A 180 -24.91 24.89 -0.91
N ARG A 181 -24.75 24.16 0.19
CA ARG A 181 -23.80 23.03 0.31
C ARG A 181 -24.42 21.79 -0.32
N ASP A 182 -23.61 21.01 -1.01
CA ASP A 182 -24.08 19.85 -1.79
C ASP A 182 -23.89 18.50 -1.08
N VAL A 183 -23.08 18.46 -0.02
CA VAL A 183 -22.84 17.29 0.82
C VAL A 183 -22.88 17.70 2.29
N VAL A 184 -23.51 16.88 3.13
CA VAL A 184 -23.53 17.02 4.59
C VAL A 184 -22.98 15.75 5.21
N ILE A 185 -22.04 15.89 6.15
CA ILE A 185 -21.49 14.75 6.89
C ILE A 185 -21.81 14.94 8.37
N LEU A 186 -22.59 14.02 8.92
CA LEU A 186 -23.01 14.00 10.32
C LEU A 186 -22.02 13.15 11.14
N ASP A 187 -21.23 13.79 12.00
CA ASP A 187 -20.37 13.10 12.97
C ASP A 187 -21.15 12.86 14.26
N THR A 188 -21.50 11.60 14.53
CA THR A 188 -22.26 11.21 15.73
C THR A 188 -21.36 10.65 16.83
N ALA A 189 -21.88 10.67 18.07
CA ALA A 189 -21.19 10.07 19.21
C ALA A 189 -20.86 8.59 18.99
N GLY A 190 -19.74 8.14 19.58
CA GLY A 190 -19.40 6.72 19.62
C GLY A 190 -20.22 5.97 20.64
N ARG A 191 -20.70 4.78 20.25
CA ARG A 191 -21.66 4.01 21.06
C ARG A 191 -21.23 2.56 21.16
N LEU A 192 -21.43 1.95 22.31
CA LEU A 192 -21.32 0.49 22.43
C LEU A 192 -22.59 -0.12 21.80
N ALA A 193 -22.43 -1.18 21.02
CA ALA A 193 -23.55 -1.86 20.36
C ALA A 193 -24.63 -2.40 21.33
N ILE A 194 -24.32 -2.46 22.63
CA ILE A 194 -25.17 -3.01 23.69
C ILE A 194 -26.00 -1.91 24.38
N ASP A 195 -25.71 -0.64 24.13
CA ASP A 195 -26.43 0.47 24.76
C ASP A 195 -27.69 0.84 23.95
N GLU A 196 -28.85 0.34 24.40
CA GLU A 196 -30.16 0.56 23.76
C GLU A 196 -30.55 2.05 23.70
N ALA A 197 -30.23 2.83 24.74
CA ALA A 197 -30.58 4.25 24.78
C ALA A 197 -29.77 5.03 23.74
N LEU A 198 -28.49 4.69 23.63
CA LEU A 198 -27.64 5.30 22.62
C LEU A 198 -28.01 4.82 21.21
N MET A 199 -28.36 3.56 20.99
CA MET A 199 -28.83 3.11 19.66
C MET A 199 -30.15 3.77 19.26
N GLY A 200 -31.02 4.07 20.24
CA GLY A 200 -32.24 4.87 20.06
C GLY A 200 -31.97 6.26 19.48
N GLU A 201 -31.02 7.00 20.05
CA GLU A 201 -30.69 8.35 19.60
C GLU A 201 -30.10 8.39 18.17
N VAL A 202 -29.29 7.40 17.73
CA VAL A 202 -28.85 7.36 16.31
C VAL A 202 -30.02 7.10 15.39
N ARG A 203 -30.97 6.25 15.82
CA ARG A 203 -32.17 5.98 15.04
C ARG A 203 -33.00 7.25 14.88
N GLU A 204 -33.12 8.04 15.94
CA GLU A 204 -33.79 9.33 15.89
C GLU A 204 -33.08 10.33 14.96
N ILE A 205 -31.74 10.39 15.01
CA ILE A 205 -30.95 11.20 14.08
C ILE A 205 -31.18 10.74 12.63
N SER A 206 -31.12 9.44 12.36
CA SER A 206 -31.35 8.87 11.02
C SER A 206 -32.76 9.19 10.52
N ASN A 207 -33.78 8.98 11.35
CA ASN A 207 -35.17 9.31 11.01
C ASN A 207 -35.39 10.81 10.77
N ALA A 208 -34.71 11.68 11.53
CA ALA A 208 -34.85 13.12 11.42
C ALA A 208 -34.11 13.73 10.22
N THR A 209 -33.12 13.03 9.67
CA THR A 209 -32.25 13.53 8.60
C THR A 209 -32.36 12.77 7.29
N THR A 210 -32.97 11.57 7.31
CA THR A 210 -33.16 10.68 6.16
C THR A 210 -31.89 10.59 5.31
N PRO A 211 -30.78 10.03 5.86
CA PRO A 211 -29.48 10.04 5.19
C PRO A 211 -29.51 9.26 3.87
N ASP A 212 -28.83 9.77 2.85
CA ASP A 212 -28.59 9.07 1.59
C ASP A 212 -27.57 7.94 1.76
N TYR A 213 -26.65 8.11 2.72
CA TYR A 213 -25.67 7.09 3.10
C TYR A 213 -25.52 6.99 4.60
N THR A 214 -25.70 5.79 5.15
CA THR A 214 -25.31 5.45 6.51
C THR A 214 -24.07 4.56 6.50
N PHE A 215 -22.94 5.11 6.94
CA PHE A 215 -21.69 4.38 7.02
C PHE A 215 -21.35 4.00 8.45
N LEU A 216 -21.01 2.72 8.64
CA LEU A 216 -20.43 2.23 9.89
C LEU A 216 -18.91 2.37 9.84
N VAL A 217 -18.34 3.14 10.76
CA VAL A 217 -16.90 3.25 10.93
C VAL A 217 -16.42 2.18 11.91
N ILE A 218 -15.52 1.31 11.45
CA ILE A 218 -14.87 0.27 12.26
C ILE A 218 -13.35 0.43 12.25
N ASP A 219 -12.71 -0.09 13.29
CA ASP A 219 -11.26 -0.19 13.39
C ASP A 219 -10.83 -1.58 12.89
N ALA A 220 -9.83 -1.63 11.99
CA ALA A 220 -9.26 -2.88 11.49
C ALA A 220 -8.67 -3.76 12.60
N MET A 221 -8.30 -3.18 13.75
CA MET A 221 -7.81 -3.91 14.92
C MET A 221 -8.92 -4.64 15.68
N THR A 222 -10.17 -4.24 15.52
CA THR A 222 -11.31 -4.88 16.18
C THR A 222 -11.65 -6.15 15.42
N GLY A 223 -11.22 -7.32 15.90
CA GLY A 223 -11.44 -8.61 15.21
C GLY A 223 -12.89 -9.09 15.26
N GLN A 224 -13.16 -10.21 15.93
CA GLN A 224 -14.51 -10.80 15.93
C GLN A 224 -15.60 -9.89 16.52
N ASP A 225 -15.25 -9.01 17.47
CA ASP A 225 -16.21 -8.05 18.06
C ASP A 225 -16.75 -7.04 17.04
N ALA A 226 -16.00 -6.75 15.96
CA ALA A 226 -16.46 -5.87 14.91
C ALA A 226 -17.65 -6.47 14.15
N VAL A 227 -17.71 -7.80 14.04
CA VAL A 227 -18.77 -8.52 13.36
C VAL A 227 -20.09 -8.39 14.12
N ALA A 228 -20.07 -8.69 15.43
CA ALA A 228 -21.25 -8.59 16.28
C ALA A 228 -21.78 -7.15 16.35
N THR A 229 -20.86 -6.20 16.47
CA THR A 229 -21.15 -4.77 16.42
C THR A 229 -21.81 -4.40 15.10
N ALA A 230 -21.18 -4.75 13.97
CA ALA A 230 -21.64 -4.32 12.66
C ALA A 230 -23.02 -4.89 12.34
N LYS A 231 -23.30 -6.13 12.76
CA LYS A 231 -24.63 -6.73 12.69
C LYS A 231 -25.67 -5.93 13.49
N SER A 232 -25.38 -5.61 14.76
CA SER A 232 -26.29 -4.83 15.61
C SER A 232 -26.60 -3.44 15.04
N PHE A 233 -25.58 -2.75 14.50
CA PHE A 233 -25.79 -1.47 13.82
C PHE A 233 -26.60 -1.63 12.53
N HIS A 234 -26.38 -2.70 11.77
CA HIS A 234 -27.15 -2.98 10.56
C HIS A 234 -28.63 -3.23 10.84
N ASP A 235 -28.92 -4.07 11.83
CA ASP A 235 -30.28 -4.40 12.26
C ASP A 235 -31.06 -3.17 12.76
N THR A 236 -30.34 -2.12 13.19
CA THR A 236 -30.94 -0.89 13.73
C THR A 236 -31.09 0.22 12.69
N LEU A 237 -30.07 0.45 11.86
CA LEU A 237 -29.95 1.65 11.02
C LEU A 237 -29.92 1.37 9.51
N GLU A 238 -29.98 0.11 9.08
CA GLU A 238 -29.85 -0.28 7.67
C GLU A 238 -28.63 0.37 6.98
N LEU A 239 -27.43 -0.09 7.34
CA LEU A 239 -26.18 0.44 6.77
C LEU A 239 -26.10 0.31 5.25
N ASP A 240 -25.55 1.33 4.58
CA ASP A 240 -25.23 1.31 3.15
C ASP A 240 -23.82 0.78 2.88
N GLY A 241 -22.92 0.98 3.83
CA GLY A 241 -21.55 0.49 3.73
C GLY A 241 -20.74 0.65 5.00
N VAL A 242 -19.49 0.22 4.92
CA VAL A 242 -18.54 0.23 6.04
C VAL A 242 -17.30 1.03 5.68
N ILE A 243 -16.79 1.82 6.63
CA ILE A 243 -15.50 2.50 6.50
C ILE A 243 -14.53 1.84 7.48
N VAL A 244 -13.42 1.34 6.95
CA VAL A 244 -12.38 0.68 7.77
C VAL A 244 -11.26 1.67 8.05
N THR A 245 -10.89 1.81 9.31
CA THR A 245 -9.80 2.67 9.77
C THR A 245 -8.60 1.87 10.27
N LYS A 246 -7.46 2.54 10.42
CA LYS A 246 -6.20 1.99 10.97
C LYS A 246 -5.66 0.76 10.23
N LEU A 247 -5.80 0.74 8.90
CA LEU A 247 -5.28 -0.35 8.05
C LEU A 247 -3.73 -0.34 7.92
N ASP A 248 -3.08 0.70 8.41
CA ASP A 248 -1.64 0.84 8.54
C ASP A 248 -1.06 0.23 9.82
N GLY A 249 -1.89 -0.01 10.83
CA GLY A 249 -1.46 -0.65 12.07
C GLY A 249 -1.09 -2.11 11.86
N ASP A 250 -0.54 -2.74 12.91
CA ASP A 250 -0.37 -4.20 13.01
C ASP A 250 -1.72 -4.92 13.25
N ALA A 251 -2.78 -4.38 12.66
CA ALA A 251 -4.08 -4.99 12.64
C ALA A 251 -3.99 -6.30 11.87
N ARG A 252 -4.76 -7.30 12.29
CA ARG A 252 -4.75 -8.62 11.66
C ARG A 252 -5.64 -8.70 10.42
N GLY A 253 -6.37 -7.62 10.11
CA GLY A 253 -7.19 -7.47 8.91
C GLY A 253 -8.40 -8.42 8.81
N GLY A 254 -8.55 -9.39 9.73
CA GLY A 254 -9.65 -10.35 9.71
C GLY A 254 -11.03 -9.72 9.85
N ALA A 255 -11.12 -8.60 10.57
CA ALA A 255 -12.33 -7.79 10.68
C ALA A 255 -12.91 -7.38 9.31
N VAL A 256 -12.03 -7.03 8.37
CA VAL A 256 -12.41 -6.55 7.03
C VAL A 256 -13.07 -7.66 6.23
N LEU A 257 -12.49 -8.87 6.28
CA LEU A 257 -13.05 -10.06 5.63
C LEU A 257 -14.39 -10.46 6.27
N SER A 258 -14.50 -10.34 7.59
CA SER A 258 -15.68 -10.83 8.30
C SER A 258 -16.89 -9.92 8.28
N VAL A 259 -16.70 -8.60 8.27
CA VAL A 259 -17.82 -7.66 8.32
C VAL A 259 -18.64 -7.69 7.03
N LYS A 260 -18.01 -7.78 5.85
CA LYS A 260 -18.73 -7.83 4.57
C LYS A 260 -19.63 -9.06 4.48
N GLU A 261 -19.10 -10.24 4.80
CA GLU A 261 -19.83 -11.51 4.71
C GLU A 261 -21.03 -11.55 5.66
N VAL A 262 -20.88 -11.01 6.87
CA VAL A 262 -21.94 -11.07 7.89
C VAL A 262 -22.99 -9.96 7.74
N VAL A 263 -22.57 -8.75 7.36
CA VAL A 263 -23.48 -7.59 7.21
C VAL A 263 -24.06 -7.52 5.80
N GLY A 264 -23.41 -8.12 4.81
CA GLY A 264 -23.81 -8.07 3.40
C GLY A 264 -23.54 -6.74 2.70
N ARG A 265 -23.05 -5.71 3.42
CA ARG A 265 -22.85 -4.35 2.88
C ARG A 265 -21.40 -4.08 2.49
N PRO A 266 -21.15 -3.40 1.34
CA PRO A 266 -19.80 -3.18 0.83
C PRO A 266 -18.95 -2.32 1.77
N ILE A 267 -17.64 -2.50 1.69
CA ILE A 267 -16.70 -1.56 2.30
C ILE A 267 -16.57 -0.40 1.31
N ALA A 268 -16.86 0.81 1.78
CA ALA A 268 -16.89 2.02 0.98
C ALA A 268 -15.51 2.70 0.93
N PHE A 269 -14.88 2.85 2.09
CA PHE A 269 -13.61 3.56 2.24
C PHE A 269 -12.65 2.82 3.17
N ALA A 270 -11.37 3.05 2.94
CA ALA A 270 -10.26 2.57 3.75
C ALA A 270 -9.36 3.74 4.16
N SER A 271 -9.09 3.85 5.45
CA SER A 271 -8.10 4.79 5.99
C SER A 271 -6.81 4.06 6.34
N THR A 272 -5.72 4.48 5.69
CA THR A 272 -4.39 3.87 5.74
C THR A 272 -3.38 4.69 6.56
N GLY A 273 -3.86 5.57 7.43
CA GLY A 273 -3.00 6.37 8.30
C GLY A 273 -3.78 7.37 9.13
N GLU A 274 -3.07 8.17 9.92
CA GLU A 274 -3.65 9.20 10.79
C GLU A 274 -3.82 10.55 10.08
N LYS A 275 -3.08 10.79 8.99
CA LYS A 275 -3.15 12.10 8.31
C LYS A 275 -4.51 12.25 7.65
N ILE A 276 -4.92 13.51 7.51
CA ILE A 276 -6.15 13.91 6.83
C ILE A 276 -6.21 13.38 5.38
N ASP A 277 -5.05 13.07 4.81
CA ASP A 277 -4.92 12.65 3.43
C ASP A 277 -5.04 11.13 3.24
N ASP A 278 -5.01 10.37 4.33
CA ASP A 278 -4.95 8.91 4.31
C ASP A 278 -6.36 8.30 4.32
N LEU A 279 -7.21 8.67 3.34
CA LEU A 279 -8.53 8.05 3.11
C LEU A 279 -8.76 7.88 1.62
N ASP A 280 -9.01 6.63 1.21
CA ASP A 280 -9.28 6.26 -0.17
C ASP A 280 -10.56 5.42 -0.27
N LEU A 281 -11.13 5.37 -1.48
CA LEU A 281 -12.15 4.37 -1.80
C LEU A 281 -11.57 2.97 -1.59
N PHE A 282 -12.41 2.06 -1.12
CA PHE A 282 -11.98 0.69 -0.91
C PHE A 282 -12.03 -0.10 -2.23
N TYR A 283 -10.90 -0.73 -2.56
CA TYR A 283 -10.72 -1.56 -3.75
C TYR A 283 -10.46 -3.02 -3.32
N PRO A 284 -11.44 -3.93 -3.48
CA PRO A 284 -11.32 -5.33 -3.04
C PRO A 284 -10.16 -6.08 -3.69
N ASP A 285 -9.91 -5.84 -4.97
CA ASP A 285 -8.80 -6.39 -5.76
C ASP A 285 -7.44 -5.98 -5.19
N ARG A 286 -7.23 -4.68 -4.94
CA ARG A 286 -5.99 -4.16 -4.36
C ARG A 286 -5.76 -4.65 -2.95
N MET A 287 -6.83 -4.76 -2.18
CA MET A 287 -6.75 -5.30 -0.83
C MET A 287 -6.38 -6.79 -0.85
N ALA A 288 -6.95 -7.58 -1.76
CA ALA A 288 -6.56 -8.98 -1.96
C ALA A 288 -5.09 -9.10 -2.39
N ASP A 289 -4.63 -8.27 -3.33
CA ASP A 289 -3.22 -8.21 -3.76
C ASP A 289 -2.28 -7.91 -2.59
N ARG A 290 -2.62 -6.89 -1.79
CA ARG A 290 -1.89 -6.52 -0.57
C ARG A 290 -1.88 -7.65 0.46
N ILE A 291 -2.99 -8.37 0.64
CA ILE A 291 -3.08 -9.54 1.52
C ILE A 291 -2.12 -10.64 1.08
N LEU A 292 -2.03 -10.87 -0.23
CA LEU A 292 -1.16 -11.90 -0.80
C LEU A 292 0.31 -11.49 -0.89
N GLY A 293 0.63 -10.22 -0.63
CA GLY A 293 1.99 -9.69 -0.83
C GLY A 293 2.36 -9.55 -2.32
N MET A 294 1.35 -9.56 -3.19
CA MET A 294 1.46 -9.20 -4.60
C MET A 294 1.39 -7.68 -4.65
N GLY A 295 2.54 -7.00 -4.71
CA GLY A 295 2.63 -5.55 -4.60
C GLY A 295 1.71 -4.80 -5.58
N ASP A 296 1.07 -3.75 -5.08
CA ASP A 296 0.12 -2.93 -5.82
C ASP A 296 0.85 -1.89 -6.69
N ILE A 297 1.22 -2.29 -7.90
CA ILE A 297 1.86 -1.43 -8.91
C ILE A 297 0.85 -0.35 -9.39
N LEU A 298 -0.44 -0.64 -9.37
CA LEU A 298 -1.50 0.26 -9.88
C LEU A 298 -1.77 1.41 -8.91
N SER A 299 -1.85 1.16 -7.60
CA SER A 299 -1.93 2.25 -6.61
C SER A 299 -0.71 3.16 -6.64
N LEU A 300 0.48 2.62 -6.93
CA LEU A 300 1.66 3.44 -7.14
C LEU A 300 1.56 4.32 -8.39
N ILE A 301 0.98 3.79 -9.47
CA ILE A 301 0.73 4.56 -10.68
C ILE A 301 -0.30 5.66 -10.42
N GLU A 302 -1.40 5.36 -9.73
CA GLU A 302 -2.42 6.38 -9.39
C GLU A 302 -1.93 7.41 -8.38
N GLN A 303 -1.17 6.99 -7.37
CA GLN A 303 -0.55 7.91 -6.41
C GLN A 303 0.51 8.78 -7.09
N ALA A 304 1.27 8.21 -8.04
CA ALA A 304 2.14 8.97 -8.92
C ALA A 304 1.32 9.96 -9.76
N GLU A 305 0.25 9.53 -10.44
CA GLU A 305 -0.62 10.41 -11.23
C GLU A 305 -1.25 11.54 -10.40
N ARG A 306 -1.67 11.27 -9.16
CA ARG A 306 -2.26 12.27 -8.24
C ARG A 306 -1.23 13.27 -7.71
N THR A 307 0.03 12.86 -7.56
CA THR A 307 1.11 13.72 -7.03
C THR A 307 1.95 14.37 -8.13
N MET A 308 1.80 13.90 -9.38
CA MET A 308 2.45 14.43 -10.56
C MET A 308 1.67 15.62 -11.13
N ASP A 309 2.15 16.83 -10.85
CA ASP A 309 1.76 18.01 -11.63
C ASP A 309 2.22 17.82 -13.08
N ALA A 310 1.28 17.76 -14.02
CA ALA A 310 1.55 17.63 -15.46
C ALA A 310 2.53 18.71 -15.98
N ASP A 311 2.49 19.90 -15.37
CA ASP A 311 3.35 21.04 -15.70
C ASP A 311 4.81 20.86 -15.24
N VAL A 312 5.04 20.11 -14.16
CA VAL A 312 6.38 19.86 -13.62
C VAL A 312 7.09 18.79 -14.43
N VAL A 313 6.35 17.74 -14.83
CA VAL A 313 6.87 16.69 -15.72
C VAL A 313 7.28 17.31 -17.06
N ALA A 314 6.42 18.09 -17.71
CA ALA A 314 6.72 18.72 -19.00
C ALA A 314 7.98 19.60 -18.97
N LYS A 315 8.18 20.39 -17.90
CA LYS A 315 9.37 21.24 -17.73
C LYS A 315 10.64 20.45 -17.38
N SER A 316 10.51 19.34 -16.65
CA SER A 316 11.65 18.49 -16.29
C SER A 316 12.12 17.62 -17.47
N THR A 317 11.19 17.08 -18.26
CA THR A 317 11.49 16.25 -19.44
C THR A 317 12.19 17.07 -20.53
N GLY A 318 11.82 18.34 -20.72
CA GLY A 318 12.51 19.24 -21.66
C GLY A 318 13.98 19.50 -21.29
N ARG A 319 14.28 19.75 -20.01
CA ARG A 319 15.66 19.99 -19.55
C ARG A 319 16.52 18.72 -19.51
N MET A 320 15.90 17.56 -19.28
CA MET A 320 16.57 16.26 -19.32
C MET A 320 17.10 15.91 -20.72
N LEU A 321 16.38 16.33 -21.77
CA LEU A 321 16.77 16.09 -23.18
C LEU A 321 17.89 17.05 -23.65
N ASP A 322 17.96 18.26 -23.10
CA ASP A 322 18.93 19.29 -23.50
C ASP A 322 20.29 19.18 -22.77
N GLY A 323 20.48 18.16 -21.91
CA GLY A 323 21.76 17.90 -21.24
C GLY A 323 22.15 18.92 -20.15
N SER A 324 21.21 19.75 -19.70
CA SER A 324 21.41 20.81 -18.70
C SER A 324 20.97 20.42 -17.29
N PHE A 325 21.23 19.17 -16.91
CA PHE A 325 20.80 18.63 -15.61
C PHE A 325 21.70 19.14 -14.45
N THR A 326 21.10 19.94 -13.55
CA THR A 326 21.78 20.63 -12.44
C THR A 326 21.48 20.00 -11.06
N LEU A 327 22.19 20.44 -10.01
CA LEU A 327 21.90 19.99 -8.64
C LEU A 327 20.54 20.49 -8.11
N ASP A 328 20.02 21.61 -8.64
CA ASP A 328 18.67 22.07 -8.31
C ASP A 328 17.63 21.08 -8.85
N ASP A 329 17.78 20.65 -10.11
CA ASP A 329 16.89 19.65 -10.72
C ASP A 329 16.95 18.30 -9.97
N PHE A 330 18.13 17.92 -9.47
CA PHE A 330 18.29 16.70 -8.69
C PHE A 330 17.53 16.76 -7.35
N VAL A 331 17.59 17.88 -6.64
CA VAL A 331 16.84 18.05 -5.39
C VAL A 331 15.35 18.09 -5.64
N ASP A 332 14.91 18.78 -6.71
CA ASP A 332 13.51 18.82 -7.10
C ASP A 332 12.96 17.42 -7.38
N GLN A 333 13.74 16.56 -8.06
CA GLN A 333 13.37 15.16 -8.29
C GLN A 333 13.30 14.33 -7.01
N LEU A 334 14.27 14.48 -6.10
CA LEU A 334 14.21 13.82 -4.79
C LEU A 334 13.01 14.29 -3.96
N GLY A 335 12.67 15.58 -4.06
CA GLY A 335 11.48 16.15 -3.44
C GLY A 335 10.18 15.59 -4.01
N GLN A 336 10.12 15.30 -5.31
CA GLN A 336 8.98 14.61 -5.92
C GLN A 336 8.85 13.17 -5.42
N VAL A 337 9.95 12.42 -5.35
CA VAL A 337 9.95 11.05 -4.82
C VAL A 337 9.45 11.04 -3.37
N ARG A 338 9.86 12.01 -2.55
CA ARG A 338 9.37 12.19 -1.18
C ARG A 338 7.85 12.42 -1.10
N LYS A 339 7.27 13.15 -2.06
CA LYS A 339 5.82 13.41 -2.11
C LYS A 339 5.02 12.13 -2.41
N MET A 340 5.62 11.16 -3.09
CA MET A 340 4.98 9.88 -3.43
C MET A 340 4.96 8.89 -2.25
N GLY A 341 5.82 9.04 -1.23
CA GLY A 341 5.86 8.17 -0.06
C GLY A 341 7.27 7.96 0.49
N SER A 342 7.44 6.99 1.41
CA SER A 342 8.75 6.59 1.90
C SER A 342 9.51 5.78 0.84
N ILE A 343 10.83 5.99 0.74
CA ILE A 343 11.66 5.26 -0.25
C ILE A 343 11.61 3.76 0.03
N GLY A 344 11.61 3.37 1.32
CA GLY A 344 11.47 1.99 1.74
C GLY A 344 10.15 1.36 1.29
N GLY A 345 9.04 2.12 1.37
CA GLY A 345 7.74 1.69 0.88
C GLY A 345 7.73 1.47 -0.63
N LEU A 346 8.28 2.41 -1.40
CA LEU A 346 8.37 2.30 -2.87
C LEU A 346 9.24 1.12 -3.32
N MET A 347 10.37 0.88 -2.65
CA MET A 347 11.25 -0.24 -2.98
C MET A 347 10.57 -1.59 -2.72
N LYS A 348 9.86 -1.75 -1.59
CA LYS A 348 9.18 -3.02 -1.27
C LYS A 348 8.13 -3.45 -2.29
N LEU A 349 7.60 -2.49 -3.03
CA LEU A 349 6.55 -2.69 -4.01
C LEU A 349 7.10 -3.02 -5.42
N MET A 350 8.42 -2.97 -5.64
CA MET A 350 9.00 -3.37 -6.92
C MET A 350 9.00 -4.91 -7.09
N PRO A 351 8.43 -5.44 -8.20
CA PRO A 351 8.45 -6.87 -8.48
C PRO A 351 9.87 -7.38 -8.78
N GLY A 352 10.18 -8.61 -8.33
CA GLY A 352 11.47 -9.26 -8.58
C GLY A 352 12.56 -8.98 -7.53
N MET A 353 12.28 -8.22 -6.47
CA MET A 353 13.22 -8.03 -5.37
C MET A 353 13.32 -9.26 -4.47
N THR A 354 14.56 -9.63 -4.08
CA THR A 354 14.80 -10.73 -3.15
C THR A 354 14.45 -10.35 -1.71
N LYS A 355 14.29 -11.34 -0.84
CA LYS A 355 13.93 -11.16 0.58
C LYS A 355 14.95 -10.28 1.32
N GLU A 356 16.23 -10.39 0.98
CA GLU A 356 17.32 -9.59 1.55
C GLU A 356 17.21 -8.11 1.14
N MET A 357 16.81 -7.83 -0.10
CA MET A 357 16.64 -6.46 -0.59
C MET A 357 15.39 -5.79 0.01
N ARG A 358 14.32 -6.55 0.27
CA ARG A 358 13.13 -6.05 1.00
C ARG A 358 13.46 -5.68 2.45
N GLN A 359 14.31 -6.46 3.12
CA GLN A 359 14.78 -6.15 4.48
C GLN A 359 15.74 -4.93 4.50
N ALA A 360 16.54 -4.75 3.45
CA ALA A 360 17.36 -3.55 3.30
C ALA A 360 16.51 -2.29 3.05
N ALA A 361 15.38 -2.42 2.35
CA ALA A 361 14.44 -1.32 2.13
C ALA A 361 13.81 -0.78 3.43
N ASP A 362 13.63 -1.63 4.45
CA ASP A 362 13.17 -1.23 5.79
C ASP A 362 14.19 -0.37 6.56
N GLN A 363 15.45 -0.44 6.18
CA GLN A 363 16.54 0.30 6.83
C GLN A 363 16.86 1.61 6.11
N VAL A 364 16.11 1.95 5.06
CA VAL A 364 16.31 3.21 4.32
C VAL A 364 15.76 4.36 5.15
N ASP A 365 16.64 5.23 5.62
CA ASP A 365 16.29 6.44 6.35
C ASP A 365 15.78 7.52 5.38
N ASP A 366 14.48 7.80 5.38
CA ASP A 366 13.88 8.87 4.58
C ASP A 366 14.51 10.25 4.86
N ARG A 367 15.14 10.43 6.03
CA ARG A 367 15.87 11.66 6.37
C ARG A 367 17.12 11.84 5.52
N GLU A 368 17.61 10.84 4.79
CA GLU A 368 18.71 11.02 3.84
C GLU A 368 18.35 12.03 2.74
N ILE A 369 17.08 12.12 2.32
CA ILE A 369 16.65 13.16 1.39
C ILE A 369 16.82 14.55 2.01
N ASP A 370 16.42 14.74 3.27
CA ASP A 370 16.60 16.01 4.00
C ASP A 370 18.08 16.40 4.11
N ARG A 371 18.96 15.40 4.28
CA ARG A 371 20.42 15.60 4.36
C ARG A 371 20.98 16.08 3.03
N VAL A 372 20.59 15.43 1.94
CA VAL A 372 20.99 15.82 0.59
C VAL A 372 20.50 17.22 0.26
N GLU A 373 19.22 17.51 0.56
CA GLU A 373 18.62 18.83 0.36
C GLU A 373 19.37 19.91 1.16
N GLY A 374 19.70 19.65 2.43
CA GLY A 374 20.48 20.56 3.26
C GLY A 374 21.89 20.84 2.71
N ILE A 375 22.56 19.84 2.13
CA ILE A 375 23.87 20.01 1.48
C ILE A 375 23.75 20.90 0.23
N VAL A 376 22.77 20.65 -0.63
CA VAL A 376 22.59 21.41 -1.88
C VAL A 376 22.15 22.85 -1.60
N ARG A 377 21.25 23.07 -0.64
CA ARG A 377 20.83 24.41 -0.19
C ARG A 377 21.98 25.23 0.42
N SER A 378 23.06 24.57 0.89
CA SER A 378 24.28 25.22 1.38
C SER A 378 25.28 25.64 0.28
N MET A 379 24.95 25.36 -0.98
CA MET A 379 25.72 25.79 -2.14
C MET A 379 25.23 27.14 -2.67
N THR A 380 26.05 27.82 -3.46
CA THR A 380 25.64 28.98 -4.25
C THR A 380 24.96 28.54 -5.55
N THR A 381 24.16 29.42 -6.16
CA THR A 381 23.50 29.14 -7.45
C THR A 381 24.49 28.74 -8.55
N SER A 382 25.68 29.35 -8.56
CA SER A 382 26.76 29.00 -9.48
C SER A 382 27.29 27.57 -9.26
N GLU A 383 27.45 27.15 -8.01
CA GLU A 383 27.94 25.81 -7.67
C GLU A 383 26.87 24.73 -7.90
N ARG A 384 25.58 25.07 -7.81
CA ARG A 384 24.48 24.15 -8.13
C ARG A 384 24.34 23.89 -9.62
N ARG A 385 24.56 24.93 -10.44
CA ARG A 385 24.57 24.83 -11.91
C ARG A 385 25.81 24.11 -12.41
N ASP A 386 26.97 24.40 -11.82
CA ASP A 386 28.23 23.76 -12.18
C ASP A 386 28.96 23.20 -10.94
N PRO A 387 28.75 21.90 -10.63
CA PRO A 387 29.41 21.24 -9.52
C PRO A 387 30.91 21.00 -9.71
N SER A 388 31.47 21.30 -10.89
CA SER A 388 32.92 21.25 -11.11
C SER A 388 33.66 22.36 -10.37
N LEU A 389 32.97 23.46 -10.06
CA LEU A 389 33.51 24.60 -9.30
C LEU A 389 33.78 24.28 -7.83
N ILE A 390 33.31 23.14 -7.32
CA ILE A 390 33.35 22.78 -5.89
C ILE A 390 34.72 22.18 -5.52
N ASP A 391 35.63 23.06 -5.13
CA ASP A 391 36.96 22.73 -4.58
C ASP A 391 36.93 22.32 -3.08
N GLY A 392 38.09 21.98 -2.51
CA GLY A 392 38.20 21.57 -1.10
C GLY A 392 37.87 22.66 -0.07
N SER A 393 37.98 23.93 -0.43
CA SER A 393 37.57 25.05 0.43
C SER A 393 36.05 25.19 0.45
N ARG A 394 35.42 25.12 -0.73
CA ARG A 394 33.96 25.16 -0.90
C ARG A 394 33.29 23.96 -0.25
N LYS A 395 33.87 22.76 -0.35
CA LYS A 395 33.37 21.57 0.36
C LYS A 395 33.31 21.76 1.87
N ARG A 396 34.34 22.38 2.46
CA ARG A 396 34.36 22.69 3.89
C ARG A 396 33.28 23.70 4.28
N ARG A 397 33.10 24.75 3.47
CA ARG A 397 32.01 25.73 3.67
C ARG A 397 30.63 25.08 3.58
N ILE A 398 30.39 24.26 2.56
CA ILE A 398 29.12 23.54 2.36
C ILE A 398 28.85 22.59 3.53
N ALA A 399 29.86 21.80 3.93
CA ALA A 399 29.77 20.88 5.05
C ALA A 399 29.42 21.59 6.37
N MET A 400 30.07 22.73 6.66
CA MET A 400 29.73 23.54 7.84
C MET A 400 28.31 24.13 7.75
N GLY A 401 27.91 24.62 6.58
CA GLY A 401 26.58 25.21 6.36
C GLY A 401 25.43 24.21 6.47
N SER A 402 25.66 22.95 6.11
CA SER A 402 24.67 21.88 6.20
C SER A 402 24.76 21.05 7.49
N GLY A 403 25.73 21.33 8.36
CA GLY A 403 25.98 20.53 9.57
C GLY A 403 26.46 19.11 9.27
N ARG A 404 27.15 18.89 8.14
CA ARG A 404 27.58 17.59 7.64
C ARG A 404 29.08 17.47 7.51
N SER A 405 29.56 16.27 7.22
CA SER A 405 30.99 16.02 6.98
C SER A 405 31.37 16.38 5.53
N THR A 406 32.65 16.68 5.29
CA THR A 406 33.15 16.82 3.91
C THR A 406 33.10 15.51 3.13
N GLN A 407 32.98 14.36 3.79
CA GLN A 407 32.81 13.06 3.15
C GLN A 407 31.41 12.94 2.55
N ASP A 408 30.38 13.38 3.28
CA ASP A 408 28.99 13.39 2.83
C ASP A 408 28.83 14.25 1.56
N VAL A 409 29.46 15.43 1.56
CA VAL A 409 29.48 16.32 0.39
C VAL A 409 30.18 15.66 -0.81
N ASN A 410 31.27 14.93 -0.59
CA ASN A 410 31.96 14.21 -1.65
C ASN A 410 31.14 13.05 -2.22
N GLN A 411 30.45 12.32 -1.35
CA GLN A 411 29.59 11.21 -1.75
C GLN A 411 28.43 11.70 -2.61
N LEU A 412 27.78 12.79 -2.21
CA LEU A 412 26.72 13.44 -2.99
C LEU A 412 27.22 13.85 -4.38
N LEU A 413 28.37 14.53 -4.46
CA LEU A 413 28.94 14.96 -5.74
C LEU A 413 29.32 13.78 -6.64
N LYS A 414 29.72 12.65 -6.04
CA LYS A 414 30.01 11.42 -6.78
C LYS A 414 28.72 10.81 -7.36
N GLN A 415 27.68 10.66 -6.53
CA GLN A 415 26.37 10.14 -6.94
C GLN A 415 25.75 11.01 -8.04
N PHE A 416 25.80 12.33 -7.89
CA PHE A 416 25.31 13.27 -8.89
C PHE A 416 26.05 13.12 -10.23
N ARG A 417 27.38 12.97 -10.22
CA ARG A 417 28.17 12.74 -11.45
C ARG A 417 27.87 11.40 -12.12
N GLU A 418 27.62 10.35 -11.34
CA GLU A 418 27.24 9.04 -11.87
C GLU A 418 25.90 9.11 -12.58
N MET A 419 24.92 9.79 -11.98
CA MET A 419 23.62 10.03 -12.59
C MET A 419 23.73 10.97 -13.81
N GLN A 420 24.55 12.03 -13.78
CA GLN A 420 24.82 12.84 -14.98
C GLN A 420 25.41 12.01 -16.14
N LYS A 421 26.31 11.06 -15.84
CA LYS A 421 26.85 10.14 -16.86
C LYS A 421 25.76 9.24 -17.44
N MET A 422 24.90 8.69 -16.59
CA MET A 422 23.78 7.86 -17.00
C MET A 422 22.78 8.65 -17.87
N MET A 423 22.41 9.86 -17.43
CA MET A 423 21.52 10.76 -18.17
C MET A 423 22.11 11.19 -19.51
N LYS A 424 23.40 11.48 -19.57
CA LYS A 424 24.10 11.78 -20.83
C LYS A 424 24.12 10.57 -21.79
N SER A 425 24.19 9.35 -21.25
CA SER A 425 24.12 8.13 -22.05
C SER A 425 22.70 7.80 -22.55
N MET A 426 21.67 8.36 -21.91
CA MET A 426 20.26 8.13 -22.25
C MET A 426 19.65 9.26 -23.09
N GLY A 427 20.04 10.52 -22.84
CA GLY A 427 19.64 11.71 -23.61
C GLY A 427 20.46 11.93 -24.89
N GLY A 428 21.61 11.25 -25.03
CA GLY A 428 22.29 11.08 -26.31
C GLY A 428 21.53 10.07 -27.15
N GLY A 429 20.49 10.53 -27.87
CA GLY A 429 19.63 9.70 -28.70
C GLY A 429 20.37 8.62 -29.48
N GLY A 430 19.96 7.37 -29.28
CA GLY A 430 20.11 6.27 -30.24
C GLY A 430 21.43 6.20 -31.00
N ALA A 431 22.54 5.96 -30.31
CA ALA A 431 23.76 5.47 -30.94
C ALA A 431 24.23 4.19 -30.24
N MET A 432 23.48 3.11 -30.46
CA MET A 432 24.05 1.76 -30.45
C MET A 432 25.36 1.79 -31.24
N PRO A 433 26.46 1.20 -30.73
CA PRO A 433 27.71 1.12 -31.48
C PRO A 433 27.44 0.53 -32.86
N LYS A 434 27.69 1.29 -33.92
CA LYS A 434 27.55 0.91 -35.35
C LYS A 434 28.53 -0.20 -35.78
N GLY A 435 28.73 -1.22 -34.94
CA GLY A 435 29.58 -2.37 -35.20
C GLY A 435 28.85 -3.71 -35.22
N LYS A 436 27.59 -3.79 -34.76
CA LYS A 436 26.83 -5.07 -34.71
C LYS A 436 25.46 -5.07 -35.39
N LEU A 437 25.04 -3.95 -35.99
CA LEU A 437 23.82 -3.86 -36.80
C LEU A 437 24.07 -4.09 -38.32
N GLY A 438 25.29 -4.47 -38.71
CA GLY A 438 25.60 -4.93 -40.08
C GLY A 438 25.28 -6.42 -40.29
N MET A 439 25.24 -7.21 -39.21
CA MET A 439 25.02 -8.66 -39.29
C MET A 439 23.54 -9.05 -39.20
N ALA A 440 22.70 -8.22 -38.57
CA ALA A 440 21.25 -8.43 -38.49
C ALA A 440 20.49 -8.01 -39.77
N LYS A 441 21.05 -7.08 -40.57
CA LYS A 441 20.45 -6.65 -41.86
C LYS A 441 20.81 -7.57 -43.03
N ALA A 442 21.82 -8.43 -42.87
CA ALA A 442 22.16 -9.49 -43.82
C ALA A 442 21.38 -10.80 -43.60
N MET A 443 20.67 -10.93 -42.47
CA MET A 443 19.86 -12.11 -42.12
C MET A 443 18.33 -11.90 -42.23
N MET A 444 17.86 -10.69 -42.53
CA MET A 444 16.44 -10.37 -42.74
C MET A 444 16.21 -9.75 -44.12
N GLY A 445 16.64 -10.47 -45.16
CA GLY A 445 16.59 -9.99 -46.54
C GLY A 445 16.71 -11.11 -47.57
N ARG A 446 15.82 -12.10 -47.51
CA ARG A 446 15.49 -12.93 -48.68
C ARG A 446 14.18 -13.69 -48.44
N GLY A 447 13.28 -13.55 -49.41
CA GLY A 447 11.91 -14.06 -49.39
C GLY A 447 11.81 -15.54 -49.05
N GLY A 448 10.72 -15.88 -48.37
CA GLY A 448 10.34 -17.26 -48.07
C GLY A 448 10.16 -18.08 -49.36
N PRO A 449 10.54 -19.37 -49.37
CA PRO A 449 10.24 -20.24 -50.48
C PRO A 449 8.77 -20.68 -50.47
N ASP A 450 8.15 -20.56 -51.64
CA ASP A 450 6.90 -21.18 -52.05
C ASP A 450 6.94 -22.71 -51.82
N LEU A 451 5.93 -23.24 -51.14
CA LEU A 451 5.84 -24.59 -50.60
C LEU A 451 5.01 -25.54 -51.49
N SER A 452 4.95 -25.29 -52.80
CA SER A 452 4.05 -26.00 -53.71
C SER A 452 4.71 -27.00 -54.68
N SER A 453 6.00 -27.34 -54.52
CA SER A 453 6.65 -28.32 -55.42
C SER A 453 7.80 -29.14 -54.81
N LEU A 454 7.53 -29.90 -53.75
CA LEU A 454 8.51 -30.88 -53.23
C LEU A 454 7.95 -32.32 -53.29
N ASP A 455 8.66 -33.12 -54.08
CA ASP A 455 8.46 -34.54 -54.37
C ASP A 455 8.71 -35.42 -53.12
N PRO A 456 7.78 -36.30 -52.70
CA PRO A 456 7.89 -37.13 -51.50
C PRO A 456 8.87 -38.32 -51.55
N SER A 457 9.77 -38.41 -52.54
CA SER A 457 10.57 -39.63 -52.76
C SER A 457 12.03 -39.59 -52.27
N MET A 458 12.46 -38.57 -51.51
CA MET A 458 13.87 -38.37 -51.12
C MET A 458 14.14 -38.44 -49.60
N MET A 459 13.37 -39.24 -48.85
CA MET A 459 13.69 -39.60 -47.46
C MET A 459 14.23 -41.04 -47.38
N GLY A 460 15.54 -41.20 -47.24
CA GLY A 460 16.12 -42.50 -46.97
C GLY A 460 17.63 -42.57 -46.99
N LYS A 461 18.26 -42.25 -45.85
CA LYS A 461 19.34 -43.00 -45.16
C LYS A 461 20.35 -42.08 -44.44
N PRO A 462 20.81 -42.42 -43.22
CA PRO A 462 21.74 -41.62 -42.42
C PRO A 462 23.20 -42.10 -42.52
N ALA A 463 24.16 -41.18 -42.40
CA ALA A 463 25.53 -41.37 -41.88
C ALA A 463 26.30 -40.02 -41.91
N PRO A 464 27.50 -39.89 -41.31
CA PRO A 464 27.88 -40.03 -39.91
C PRO A 464 28.63 -38.78 -39.38
N GLY A 465 28.84 -38.71 -38.06
CA GLY A 465 29.28 -37.51 -37.35
C GLY A 465 30.72 -37.03 -37.55
N THR A 466 30.92 -35.75 -37.19
CA THR A 466 32.13 -35.07 -36.68
C THR A 466 31.59 -33.81 -35.98
N GLY A 467 31.70 -33.65 -34.65
CA GLY A 467 32.89 -33.23 -33.92
C GLY A 467 32.83 -31.71 -33.64
N LEU A 468 32.38 -31.30 -32.45
CA LEU A 468 32.49 -29.92 -31.94
C LEU A 468 33.51 -29.88 -30.78
N PRO A 469 34.34 -28.82 -30.69
CA PRO A 469 35.52 -28.77 -29.83
C PRO A 469 35.22 -28.50 -28.34
N PRO A 470 36.13 -28.89 -27.42
CA PRO A 470 35.95 -28.76 -25.98
C PRO A 470 36.58 -27.45 -25.47
N GLU A 471 35.76 -26.51 -25.03
CA GLU A 471 36.18 -25.43 -24.14
C GLU A 471 34.97 -24.99 -23.31
N LEU A 472 35.16 -24.83 -21.99
CA LEU A 472 34.18 -24.46 -20.95
C LEU A 472 33.54 -25.60 -20.12
N THR A 473 34.34 -26.61 -19.75
CA THR A 473 34.12 -27.40 -18.53
C THR A 473 35.32 -27.22 -17.60
N GLY A 474 35.23 -26.31 -16.61
CA GLY A 474 36.31 -26.14 -15.66
C GLY A 474 36.19 -24.96 -14.70
N MET A 475 35.15 -24.91 -13.85
CA MET A 475 35.22 -24.21 -12.55
C MET A 475 34.35 -24.96 -11.53
N GLY A 476 34.83 -26.13 -11.14
CA GLY A 476 34.27 -26.91 -10.05
C GLY A 476 35.41 -27.66 -9.38
N GLN A 477 36.16 -26.98 -8.50
CA GLN A 477 36.92 -27.64 -7.46
C GLN A 477 37.24 -26.71 -6.30
N ALA A 478 36.90 -27.23 -5.12
CA ALA A 478 37.11 -26.68 -3.81
C ALA A 478 38.60 -26.44 -3.50
N SER A 479 38.85 -25.46 -2.64
CA SER A 479 40.09 -25.35 -1.88
C SER A 479 39.79 -25.41 -0.37
N PRO A 480 40.76 -25.85 0.45
CA PRO A 480 40.48 -26.57 1.68
C PRO A 480 40.43 -25.69 2.94
N ALA A 481 39.86 -26.34 3.96
CA ALA A 481 39.64 -25.91 5.33
C ALA A 481 40.83 -25.23 6.04
N HIS A 482 40.54 -24.12 6.71
CA HIS A 482 41.28 -23.60 7.86
C HIS A 482 40.30 -23.11 8.94
N GLY A 483 40.57 -23.52 10.18
CA GLY A 483 40.19 -22.77 11.38
C GLY A 483 38.91 -23.20 12.11
N ALA A 484 39.01 -24.22 12.95
CA ALA A 484 38.05 -24.48 14.02
C ALA A 484 38.16 -23.40 15.13
N PRO A 485 37.05 -23.02 15.77
CA PRO A 485 37.07 -22.58 17.15
C PRO A 485 36.30 -23.56 18.04
N THR A 486 37.02 -24.13 18.99
CA THR A 486 36.49 -24.86 20.14
C THR A 486 35.75 -23.91 21.08
N SER A 487 34.47 -24.16 21.36
CA SER A 487 33.79 -23.58 22.53
C SER A 487 33.27 -24.70 23.43
N LYS A 488 34.00 -24.90 24.54
CA LYS A 488 33.63 -25.78 25.65
C LYS A 488 32.39 -25.24 26.35
N SER A 489 31.40 -26.12 26.53
CA SER A 489 30.34 -25.99 27.51
C SER A 489 30.93 -26.07 28.92
N GLY A 490 30.61 -25.08 29.76
CA GLY A 490 31.10 -24.99 31.12
C GLY A 490 30.28 -23.99 31.93
N GLN A 491 29.01 -24.29 32.19
CA GLN A 491 28.22 -23.57 33.19
C GLN A 491 28.57 -24.10 34.58
N ARG A 492 29.28 -23.28 35.36
CA ARG A 492 29.52 -23.49 36.79
C ARG A 492 28.92 -22.32 37.57
N ASN A 493 27.94 -22.65 38.40
CA ASN A 493 27.38 -21.89 39.50
C ASN A 493 28.38 -20.97 40.22
N LYS A 494 28.02 -19.70 40.48
CA LYS A 494 28.54 -18.91 41.62
C LYS A 494 27.59 -17.78 42.07
N LYS A 495 26.93 -18.07 43.20
CA LYS A 495 26.64 -17.25 44.40
C LYS A 495 26.47 -15.71 44.30
N LYS A 496 25.28 -15.31 44.77
CA LYS A 496 24.89 -14.06 45.44
C LYS A 496 25.95 -13.43 46.36
N LYS A 497 26.13 -12.11 46.21
CA LYS A 497 26.34 -11.05 47.25
C LYS A 497 25.91 -9.73 46.53
N GLY A 498 24.95 -8.93 46.98
CA GLY A 498 24.85 -8.28 48.28
C GLY A 498 25.45 -6.87 48.17
N GLY A 499 24.64 -5.86 47.81
CA GLY A 499 25.05 -4.47 47.71
C GLY A 499 23.85 -3.52 47.78
N ARG A 500 23.80 -2.73 48.86
CA ARG A 500 22.73 -1.82 49.30
C ARG A 500 23.26 -0.40 49.21
N VAL A 501 22.67 0.50 48.42
CA VAL A 501 22.79 1.96 48.61
C VAL A 501 21.51 2.70 48.13
N THR A 502 20.93 3.40 49.12
CA THR A 502 19.87 4.43 49.26
C THR A 502 19.21 5.18 48.08
N PRO A 503 17.96 5.68 48.27
CA PRO A 503 17.22 6.54 47.34
C PRO A 503 17.60 8.03 47.48
N ARG A 504 17.56 8.78 46.36
CA ARG A 504 17.62 10.24 46.37
C ARG A 504 16.22 10.83 46.65
N LYS A 505 16.15 11.72 47.64
CA LYS A 505 15.03 12.61 47.93
C LYS A 505 15.01 13.80 46.98
N ASP A 506 13.80 14.29 46.75
CA ASP A 506 13.40 15.47 46.00
C ASP A 506 14.13 16.76 46.38
N ARG A 507 14.26 17.64 45.39
CA ARG A 507 14.01 19.08 45.50
C ARG A 507 13.51 19.63 44.18
#